data_AF-A0A077X474-F1
#
_entry.id   AF-A0A077X474-F1
#
_cell.length_a   1.000
_cell.length_b   1.000
_cell.length_c   1.000
_cell.angle_alpha   90.00
_cell.angle_beta   90.00
_cell.angle_gamma   90.00
#
_symmetry.space_group_name_H-M   'P 1'
#
loop_
_entity.id
_entity.type
_entity.pdbx_description
1 polymer ?
#
loop_
_entity_poly.entity_id
_entity_poly.type
_entity_poly.pdbx_seq_one_letter_code
_entity_poly.pdbx_strand_id
1 'polypeptide(L)'
;MLNSYGGVPNGKIQGFRAPFLNYTANTLNTLKKQGFTYDSSASAIPGDAYWPYTLDYGMANDCWTGICGTKVPGIWEIPMYAVPDTGGIPQLMDVYMAGNPEEVTKWSTDAFNNHYNGKRQPFGIYIHPTHLTGYPGLPDPKPKLDGLISFIKSVADKPDVWFVTNQQLLQWMKNPVKASELKNQDYLKCQQPVIDKEICNGLDDNGNNQVDEELTNNCNFGTTTFKTCFNCPSTAPTLSTPVPPSSAKNGTSGYRYPLPDNCDTEWWDPIGNQCLCTSSTCQYKDTAVPVSSSGKDGANGDGTSSAAGGIMNTVKDKVDTAAYLAIATSIYAWL
;
A
#
# COMPACT_ATOMS: atom_id res chain seq x y z
N MET A 1 -14.11 -6.32 0.28
CA MET A 1 -14.40 -4.94 0.73
C MET A 1 -13.70 -3.91 -0.13
N LEU A 2 -12.36 -3.84 -0.17
CA LEU A 2 -11.64 -2.86 -1.02
C LEU A 2 -12.02 -2.96 -2.50
N ASN A 3 -12.14 -4.17 -3.04
CA ASN A 3 -12.67 -4.35 -4.40
C ASN A 3 -14.15 -3.97 -4.53
N SER A 4 -15.01 -4.55 -3.70
CA SER A 4 -16.47 -4.41 -3.83
C SER A 4 -17.01 -3.00 -3.56
N TYR A 5 -16.38 -2.23 -2.67
CA TYR A 5 -16.85 -0.91 -2.24
C TYR A 5 -15.86 0.21 -2.50
N GLY A 6 -14.55 -0.10 -2.50
CA GLY A 6 -13.51 0.86 -2.88
C GLY A 6 -13.19 0.83 -4.38
N GLY A 7 -13.74 -0.13 -5.13
CA GLY A 7 -13.43 -0.27 -6.54
C GLY A 7 -11.97 -0.53 -6.80
N VAL A 8 -11.23 -1.26 -5.96
CA VAL A 8 -9.83 -1.58 -6.28
C VAL A 8 -9.78 -2.95 -6.96
N PRO A 9 -9.22 -3.10 -8.17
CA PRO A 9 -9.01 -4.42 -8.76
C PRO A 9 -8.25 -5.34 -7.80
N ASN A 10 -8.65 -6.60 -7.68
CA ASN A 10 -8.05 -7.51 -6.70
C ASN A 10 -6.54 -7.68 -6.95
N GLY A 11 -6.11 -7.76 -8.21
CA GLY A 11 -4.70 -7.84 -8.59
C GLY A 11 -3.86 -6.60 -8.23
N LYS A 12 -4.50 -5.46 -7.96
CA LYS A 12 -3.85 -4.24 -7.48
C LYS A 12 -3.74 -4.17 -5.94
N ILE A 13 -4.42 -5.05 -5.20
CA ILE A 13 -4.31 -5.16 -3.74
C ILE A 13 -3.16 -6.11 -3.39
N GLN A 14 -1.95 -5.57 -3.27
CA GLN A 14 -0.72 -6.39 -3.19
C GLN A 14 -0.03 -6.36 -1.83
N GLY A 15 -0.37 -5.41 -0.96
CA GLY A 15 0.35 -5.15 0.28
C GLY A 15 -0.48 -5.38 1.52
N PHE A 16 0.19 -5.77 2.60
CA PHE A 16 -0.39 -5.88 3.93
C PHE A 16 0.50 -5.18 4.96
N ARG A 17 -0.14 -4.71 6.05
CA ARG A 17 0.52 -4.27 7.28
C ARG A 17 -0.35 -4.73 8.45
N ALA A 18 0.23 -5.46 9.39
CA ALA A 18 -0.47 -5.95 10.56
C ALA A 18 -0.86 -4.81 11.50
N PRO A 19 -2.09 -4.79 12.04
CA PRO A 19 -2.45 -3.90 13.14
C PRO A 19 -1.44 -4.00 14.29
N PHE A 20 -1.06 -2.85 14.85
CA PHE A 20 -0.03 -2.74 15.91
C PHE A 20 1.34 -3.34 15.53
N LEU A 21 1.59 -3.55 14.24
CA LEU A 21 2.77 -4.27 13.74
C LEU A 21 2.91 -5.67 14.35
N ASN A 22 1.80 -6.26 14.79
CA ASN A 22 1.79 -7.56 15.44
C ASN A 22 1.50 -8.67 14.41
N TYR A 23 2.56 -9.13 13.76
CA TYR A 23 2.51 -10.20 12.76
C TYR A 23 3.09 -11.50 13.32
N THR A 24 2.70 -12.61 12.71
CA THR A 24 3.14 -13.96 13.08
C THR A 24 3.51 -14.76 11.84
N ALA A 25 4.14 -15.92 12.02
CA ALA A 25 4.35 -16.86 10.93
C ALA A 25 3.04 -17.25 10.24
N ASN A 26 1.94 -17.37 11.00
CA ASN A 26 0.63 -17.67 10.44
C ASN A 26 0.08 -16.51 9.61
N THR A 27 0.30 -15.26 10.05
CA THR A 27 -0.04 -14.05 9.28
C THR A 27 0.63 -14.12 7.91
N LEU A 28 1.96 -14.26 7.87
CA LEU A 28 2.74 -14.28 6.62
C LEU A 28 2.35 -15.45 5.70
N ASN A 29 2.15 -16.64 6.24
CA ASN A 29 1.67 -17.79 5.47
C ASN A 29 0.25 -17.57 4.91
N THR A 30 -0.61 -16.89 5.65
CA THR A 30 -1.96 -16.51 5.18
C THR A 30 -1.86 -15.52 4.03
N LEU A 31 -1.01 -14.49 4.15
CA LEU A 31 -0.78 -13.51 3.07
C LEU A 31 -0.34 -14.20 1.77
N LYS A 32 0.59 -15.16 1.86
CA LYS A 32 1.01 -15.97 0.72
C LYS A 32 -0.14 -16.76 0.11
N LYS A 33 -0.95 -17.45 0.93
CA LYS A 33 -2.13 -18.20 0.46
C LYS A 33 -3.16 -17.30 -0.23
N GLN A 34 -3.27 -16.05 0.20
CA GLN A 34 -4.18 -15.04 -0.35
C GLN A 34 -3.57 -14.30 -1.56
N GLY A 35 -2.33 -14.61 -1.96
CA GLY A 35 -1.70 -14.01 -3.14
C GLY A 35 -1.14 -12.60 -2.94
N PHE A 36 -0.98 -12.14 -1.68
CA PHE A 36 -0.28 -10.87 -1.42
C PHE A 36 1.16 -10.95 -1.90
N THR A 37 1.70 -9.82 -2.34
CA THR A 37 3.09 -9.72 -2.82
C THR A 37 4.05 -9.37 -1.68
N TYR A 38 3.62 -8.54 -0.74
CA TYR A 38 4.48 -8.08 0.33
C TYR A 38 3.76 -7.83 1.66
N ASP A 39 4.54 -7.95 2.73
CA ASP A 39 4.23 -7.43 4.06
C ASP A 39 5.13 -6.21 4.36
N SER A 40 4.64 -5.30 5.21
CA SER A 40 5.40 -4.16 5.72
C SER A 40 5.01 -3.95 7.18
N SER A 41 5.32 -4.96 7.98
CA SER A 41 5.03 -5.00 9.42
C SER A 41 6.29 -5.11 10.27
N ALA A 42 7.40 -5.58 9.71
CA ALA A 42 8.62 -5.78 10.47
C ALA A 42 9.33 -4.45 10.71
N SER A 43 9.69 -4.20 11.96
CA SER A 43 10.39 -2.98 12.35
C SER A 43 11.88 -3.08 12.05
N ALA A 44 12.48 -2.01 11.54
CA ALA A 44 13.90 -1.88 11.30
C ALA A 44 14.47 -0.68 12.06
N ILE A 45 15.53 -0.91 12.81
CA ILE A 45 16.24 0.10 13.59
C ILE A 45 17.62 0.37 12.96
N PRO A 46 18.35 1.41 13.39
CA PRO A 46 19.73 1.59 12.96
C PRO A 46 20.56 0.33 13.26
N GLY A 47 21.15 -0.24 12.21
CA GLY A 47 21.94 -1.48 12.29
C GLY A 47 21.31 -2.64 11.50
N ASP A 48 19.99 -2.73 11.43
CA ASP A 48 19.26 -3.77 10.68
C ASP A 48 18.24 -3.20 9.66
N ALA A 49 18.34 -1.91 9.34
CA ALA A 49 17.68 -1.26 8.21
C ALA A 49 18.17 -1.81 6.87
N TYR A 50 17.74 -3.01 6.50
CA TYR A 50 18.01 -3.62 5.19
C TYR A 50 17.12 -3.05 4.11
N TRP A 51 17.57 -3.09 2.86
CA TRP A 51 16.66 -2.94 1.71
C TRP A 51 15.57 -4.03 1.77
N PRO A 52 14.39 -3.82 1.14
CA PRO A 52 13.38 -4.86 1.04
C PRO A 52 13.95 -6.18 0.53
N TYR A 53 13.45 -7.29 1.05
CA TYR A 53 13.99 -8.61 0.77
C TYR A 53 12.87 -9.64 0.70
N THR A 54 13.12 -10.76 0.04
CA THR A 54 12.18 -11.87 0.01
C THR A 54 12.33 -12.77 1.23
N LEU A 55 11.23 -13.33 1.70
CA LEU A 55 11.18 -14.28 2.82
C LEU A 55 11.59 -15.70 2.41
N ASP A 56 12.31 -15.86 1.30
CA ASP A 56 12.85 -17.15 0.84
C ASP A 56 13.83 -17.75 1.86
N TYR A 57 14.58 -16.89 2.54
CA TYR A 57 15.59 -17.26 3.53
C TYR A 57 15.18 -16.95 4.97
N GLY A 58 14.01 -16.33 5.17
CA GLY A 58 13.49 -15.93 6.48
C GLY A 58 13.51 -14.43 6.70
N MET A 59 13.03 -13.98 7.87
CA MET A 59 13.14 -12.56 8.25
C MET A 59 14.59 -12.22 8.58
N ALA A 60 15.05 -11.03 8.15
CA ALA A 60 16.42 -10.56 8.38
C ALA A 60 16.52 -9.59 9.57
N ASN A 61 15.44 -8.88 9.89
CA ASN A 61 15.31 -7.96 11.03
C ASN A 61 14.15 -8.39 11.95
N ASP A 62 14.02 -7.70 13.08
CA ASP A 62 12.89 -7.85 14.02
C ASP A 62 12.83 -9.23 14.73
N CYS A 63 14.00 -9.86 14.94
CA CYS A 63 14.11 -11.25 15.42
C CYS A 63 13.79 -11.48 16.91
N TRP A 64 13.43 -10.44 17.67
CA TRP A 64 13.25 -10.54 19.13
C TRP A 64 12.07 -11.43 19.54
N THR A 65 11.11 -11.65 18.64
CA THR A 65 9.98 -12.59 18.82
C THR A 65 10.30 -14.03 18.40
N GLY A 66 11.52 -14.29 17.90
CA GLY A 66 11.89 -15.58 17.30
C GLY A 66 11.36 -15.79 15.87
N ILE A 67 10.77 -14.76 15.24
CA ILE A 67 10.15 -14.86 13.92
C ILE A 67 11.14 -15.18 12.79
N CYS A 68 12.43 -14.87 12.94
CA CYS A 68 13.43 -14.97 11.87
C CYS A 68 13.70 -16.38 11.32
N GLY A 69 13.28 -17.44 12.02
CA GLY A 69 13.27 -18.79 11.46
C GLY A 69 12.16 -19.03 10.41
N THR A 70 11.17 -18.14 10.32
CA THR A 70 9.99 -18.29 9.46
C THR A 70 10.33 -17.96 8.03
N LYS A 71 10.24 -18.97 7.14
CA LYS A 71 10.43 -18.81 5.70
C LYS A 71 9.09 -18.84 4.99
N VAL A 72 8.81 -17.82 4.18
CA VAL A 72 7.61 -17.74 3.35
C VAL A 72 8.01 -17.38 1.92
N PRO A 73 8.59 -18.33 1.16
CA PRO A 73 9.19 -18.02 -0.13
C PRO A 73 8.27 -17.27 -1.09
N GLY A 74 8.80 -16.28 -1.79
CA GLY A 74 8.08 -15.42 -2.75
C GLY A 74 7.34 -14.21 -2.17
N ILE A 75 7.15 -14.11 -0.85
CA ILE A 75 6.68 -12.87 -0.20
C ILE A 75 7.87 -11.92 -0.01
N TRP A 76 7.66 -10.64 -0.30
CA TRP A 76 8.59 -9.58 0.08
C TRP A 76 8.27 -9.03 1.48
N GLU A 77 9.30 -8.72 2.25
CA GLU A 77 9.20 -7.81 3.39
C GLU A 77 9.73 -6.44 2.99
N ILE A 78 8.97 -5.40 3.29
CA ILE A 78 9.42 -4.01 3.21
C ILE A 78 9.55 -3.50 4.65
N PRO A 79 10.77 -3.53 5.23
CA PRO A 79 10.97 -3.14 6.62
C PRO A 79 10.48 -1.71 6.88
N MET A 80 9.98 -1.52 8.09
CA MET A 80 9.55 -0.23 8.60
C MET A 80 10.72 0.48 9.27
N TYR A 81 11.31 1.44 8.58
CA TYR A 81 12.52 2.13 9.04
C TYR A 81 12.21 3.14 10.15
N ALA A 82 12.78 2.93 11.33
CA ALA A 82 12.63 3.81 12.48
C ALA A 82 13.39 5.13 12.30
N VAL A 83 12.85 6.18 12.89
CA VAL A 83 13.53 7.48 13.06
C VAL A 83 14.06 7.55 14.50
N PRO A 84 15.38 7.53 14.72
CA PRO A 84 15.93 7.65 16.07
C PRO A 84 15.75 9.08 16.62
N ASP A 85 15.39 9.20 17.89
CA ASP A 85 15.40 10.48 18.60
C ASP A 85 16.83 10.88 19.04
N THR A 86 16.96 12.01 19.75
CA THR A 86 18.25 12.51 20.26
C THR A 86 18.96 11.51 21.18
N GLY A 87 18.22 10.67 21.90
CA GLY A 87 18.75 9.61 22.77
C GLY A 87 19.07 8.31 22.03
N GLY A 88 18.81 8.25 20.72
CA GLY A 88 18.95 7.04 19.91
C GLY A 88 17.78 6.06 20.06
N ILE A 89 16.68 6.47 20.69
CA ILE A 89 15.49 5.62 20.83
C ILE A 89 14.77 5.59 19.47
N PRO A 90 14.55 4.40 18.88
CA PRO A 90 13.87 4.29 17.59
C PRO A 90 12.40 4.65 17.73
N GLN A 91 11.94 5.63 16.95
CA GLN A 91 10.54 6.01 16.80
C GLN A 91 9.97 5.41 15.52
N LEU A 92 8.88 4.65 15.63
CA LEU A 92 8.21 3.97 14.54
C LEU A 92 6.74 4.34 14.54
N MET A 93 6.19 4.63 13.34
CA MET A 93 4.85 5.20 13.17
C MET A 93 4.68 6.54 13.91
N ASP A 94 4.01 7.51 13.29
CA ASP A 94 3.61 8.75 13.98
C ASP A 94 4.75 9.46 14.74
N VAL A 95 5.96 9.53 14.16
CA VAL A 95 7.16 10.08 14.83
C VAL A 95 6.92 11.48 15.43
N TYR A 96 6.02 12.26 14.81
CA TYR A 96 5.54 13.56 15.31
C TYR A 96 4.79 13.54 16.65
N MET A 97 4.51 12.37 17.20
CA MET A 97 3.96 12.19 18.54
C MET A 97 5.05 12.01 19.61
N ALA A 98 6.28 11.71 19.23
CA ALA A 98 7.37 11.36 20.14
C ALA A 98 8.20 12.56 20.64
N GLY A 99 8.00 13.75 20.07
CA GLY A 99 8.72 14.97 20.44
C GLY A 99 8.00 16.22 19.99
N ASN A 100 8.59 17.38 20.27
CA ASN A 100 8.05 18.62 19.72
C ASN A 100 8.34 18.72 18.21
N PRO A 101 7.61 19.55 17.44
CA PRO A 101 7.76 19.60 15.98
C PRO A 101 9.19 19.90 15.48
N GLU A 102 9.95 20.73 16.20
CA GLU A 102 11.32 21.09 15.81
C GLU A 102 12.27 19.89 16.00
N GLU A 103 12.17 19.21 17.15
CA GLU A 103 12.92 17.99 17.45
C GLU A 103 12.63 16.90 16.41
N VAL A 104 11.35 16.64 16.14
CA VAL A 104 10.95 15.59 15.19
C VAL A 104 11.41 15.92 13.77
N THR A 105 11.34 17.19 13.36
CA THR A 105 11.85 17.62 12.06
C THR A 105 13.36 17.37 11.97
N LYS A 106 14.10 17.66 13.04
CA LYS A 106 15.53 17.37 13.13
C LYS A 106 15.81 15.87 13.08
N TRP A 107 15.13 15.05 13.88
CA TRP A 107 15.30 13.59 13.90
C TRP A 107 15.02 12.98 12.53
N SER A 108 13.93 13.40 11.89
CA SER A 108 13.53 12.92 10.56
C SER A 108 14.57 13.31 9.50
N THR A 109 15.11 14.54 9.59
CA THR A 109 16.17 15.03 8.69
C THR A 109 17.46 14.26 8.88
N ASP A 110 17.88 14.01 10.13
CA ASP A 110 19.08 13.24 10.45
C ASP A 110 18.95 11.78 9.98
N ALA A 111 17.80 11.15 10.24
CA ALA A 111 17.51 9.80 9.78
C ALA A 111 17.49 9.73 8.25
N PHE A 112 16.81 10.65 7.57
CA PHE A 112 16.85 10.77 6.10
C PHE A 112 18.30 10.89 5.60
N ASN A 113 19.10 11.77 6.20
CA ASN A 113 20.49 11.98 5.79
C ASN A 113 21.36 10.73 6.00
N ASN A 114 21.09 9.92 7.02
CA ASN A 114 21.78 8.64 7.23
C ASN A 114 21.48 7.65 6.08
N HIS A 115 20.23 7.57 5.63
CA HIS A 115 19.87 6.76 4.47
C HIS A 115 20.48 7.34 3.19
N TYR A 116 20.33 8.66 2.99
CA TYR A 116 20.72 9.37 1.78
C TYR A 116 22.25 9.40 1.56
N ASN A 117 23.05 9.54 2.62
CA ASN A 117 24.51 9.51 2.54
C ASN A 117 25.10 8.10 2.76
N GLY A 118 24.26 7.14 3.16
CA GLY A 118 24.63 5.76 3.44
C GLY A 118 24.31 4.82 2.27
N LYS A 119 23.67 3.68 2.58
CA LYS A 119 23.36 2.62 1.60
C LYS A 119 22.05 2.86 0.85
N ARG A 120 21.47 4.06 0.96
CA ARG A 120 20.27 4.51 0.21
C ARG A 120 19.02 3.67 0.45
N GLN A 121 18.96 2.89 1.55
CA GLN A 121 17.75 2.14 1.89
C GLN A 121 16.54 3.08 1.90
N PRO A 122 15.33 2.60 1.52
CA PRO A 122 14.15 3.44 1.49
C PRO A 122 13.93 4.13 2.83
N PHE A 123 13.34 5.32 2.78
CA PHE A 123 12.90 6.02 3.98
C PHE A 123 11.40 6.09 3.99
N GLY A 124 10.82 5.59 5.08
CA GLY A 124 9.38 5.50 5.22
C GLY A 124 8.82 6.66 6.02
N ILE A 125 7.69 7.19 5.55
CA ILE A 125 6.87 8.14 6.30
C ILE A 125 5.58 7.40 6.65
N TYR A 126 5.48 6.95 7.89
CA TYR A 126 4.34 6.14 8.36
C TYR A 126 3.49 6.92 9.36
N ILE A 127 2.23 7.16 9.01
CA ILE A 127 1.36 8.13 9.69
C ILE A 127 -0.05 7.58 9.87
N HIS A 128 -0.69 7.96 10.97
CA HIS A 128 -2.14 7.91 11.17
C HIS A 128 -2.72 9.33 11.06
N PRO A 129 -3.61 9.60 10.10
CA PRO A 129 -4.17 10.94 9.89
C PRO A 129 -4.85 11.54 11.12
N THR A 130 -5.43 10.70 11.98
CA THR A 130 -6.13 11.12 13.20
C THR A 130 -5.28 12.03 14.10
N HIS A 131 -3.96 11.84 14.11
CA HIS A 131 -3.03 12.64 14.91
C HIS A 131 -2.64 13.98 14.26
N LEU A 132 -2.98 14.17 12.99
CA LEU A 132 -2.71 15.37 12.20
C LEU A 132 -4.00 16.14 11.85
N THR A 133 -5.15 15.63 12.27
CA THR A 133 -6.46 16.26 12.13
C THR A 133 -6.95 16.83 13.46
N GLY A 134 -7.56 18.02 13.43
CA GLY A 134 -8.08 18.66 14.64
C GLY A 134 -9.16 17.81 15.32
N TYR A 135 -9.05 17.63 16.64
CA TYR A 135 -10.03 16.91 17.45
C TYR A 135 -10.40 17.73 18.70
N PRO A 136 -11.70 17.87 19.04
CA PRO A 136 -12.12 18.63 20.22
C PRO A 136 -11.45 18.16 21.51
N GLY A 137 -10.83 19.09 22.24
CA GLY A 137 -10.17 18.82 23.53
C GLY A 137 -8.71 18.36 23.43
N LEU A 138 -8.15 18.24 22.23
CA LEU A 138 -6.72 18.01 22.02
C LEU A 138 -6.01 19.29 21.55
N PRO A 139 -4.68 19.40 21.75
CA PRO A 139 -3.89 20.49 21.17
C PRO A 139 -4.02 20.58 19.65
N ASP A 140 -3.89 21.78 19.10
CA ASP A 140 -3.89 22.01 17.66
C ASP A 140 -2.75 21.20 16.99
N PRO A 141 -3.06 20.29 16.04
CA PRO A 141 -2.03 19.50 15.35
C PRO A 141 -1.29 20.30 14.28
N LYS A 142 -1.70 21.53 13.96
CA LYS A 142 -1.11 22.34 12.89
C LYS A 142 0.41 22.43 12.93
N PRO A 143 1.08 22.67 14.08
CA PRO A 143 2.54 22.70 14.12
C PRO A 143 3.21 21.37 13.69
N LYS A 144 2.58 20.24 14.02
CA LYS A 144 3.07 18.90 13.62
C LYS A 144 2.88 18.68 12.12
N LEU A 145 1.72 19.05 11.59
CA LEU A 145 1.42 18.97 10.17
C LEU A 145 2.35 19.87 9.34
N ASP A 146 2.55 21.11 9.76
CA ASP A 146 3.44 22.06 9.08
C ASP A 146 4.90 21.56 9.10
N GLY A 147 5.36 20.99 10.22
CA GLY A 147 6.68 20.35 10.32
C GLY A 147 6.85 19.17 9.36
N LEU A 148 5.86 18.26 9.30
CA LEU A 148 5.86 17.13 8.36
C LEU A 148 5.89 17.60 6.89
N ILE A 149 5.05 18.58 6.53
CA ILE A 149 5.01 19.15 5.17
C ILE A 149 6.35 19.81 4.82
N SER A 150 6.94 20.55 5.76
CA SER A 150 8.24 21.20 5.58
C SER A 150 9.34 20.18 5.32
N PHE A 151 9.40 19.12 6.12
CA PHE A 151 10.33 18.02 5.93
C PHE A 151 10.16 17.36 4.55
N ILE A 152 8.92 16.99 4.17
CA ILE A 152 8.62 16.39 2.87
C ILE A 152 9.10 17.27 1.72
N LYS A 153 8.79 18.57 1.75
CA LYS A 153 9.24 19.52 0.72
C LYS A 153 10.77 19.58 0.65
N SER A 154 11.45 19.65 1.80
CA SER A 154 12.90 19.78 1.87
C SER A 154 13.66 18.59 1.25
N VAL A 155 13.08 17.38 1.34
CA VAL A 155 13.69 16.19 0.74
C VAL A 155 13.23 15.98 -0.70
N ALA A 156 12.01 16.38 -1.06
CA ALA A 156 11.50 16.35 -2.44
C ALA A 156 12.27 17.29 -3.38
N ASP A 157 12.83 18.38 -2.86
CA ASP A 157 13.65 19.32 -3.64
C ASP A 157 15.01 18.74 -4.08
N LYS A 158 15.37 17.54 -3.59
CA LYS A 158 16.62 16.87 -4.00
C LYS A 158 16.41 16.16 -5.35
N PRO A 159 17.34 16.30 -6.30
CA PRO A 159 17.15 15.85 -7.69
C PRO A 159 17.10 14.32 -7.87
N ASP A 160 17.55 13.56 -6.88
CA ASP A 160 17.66 12.10 -6.87
C ASP A 160 16.78 11.44 -5.79
N VAL A 161 15.77 12.17 -5.30
CA VAL A 161 14.74 11.68 -4.37
C VAL A 161 13.41 11.52 -5.08
N TRP A 162 12.79 10.36 -4.92
CA TRP A 162 11.51 10.00 -5.53
C TRP A 162 10.53 9.57 -4.46
N PHE A 163 9.35 10.19 -4.44
CA PHE A 163 8.24 9.73 -3.60
C PHE A 163 7.45 8.67 -4.36
N VAL A 164 7.35 7.47 -3.79
CA VAL A 164 6.74 6.33 -4.46
C VAL A 164 5.84 5.54 -3.52
N THR A 165 5.03 4.66 -4.11
CA THR A 165 4.35 3.59 -3.39
C THR A 165 5.28 2.40 -3.14
N ASN A 166 4.93 1.53 -2.19
CA ASN A 166 5.60 0.25 -1.98
C ASN A 166 5.63 -0.63 -3.25
N GLN A 167 4.57 -0.57 -4.06
CA GLN A 167 4.49 -1.33 -5.31
C GLN A 167 5.54 -0.83 -6.30
N GLN A 168 5.66 0.48 -6.48
CA GLN A 168 6.67 1.10 -7.35
C GLN A 168 8.09 0.81 -6.89
N LEU A 169 8.33 0.82 -5.56
CA LEU A 169 9.60 0.39 -4.99
C LEU A 169 9.95 -1.04 -5.39
N LEU A 170 9.03 -1.99 -5.18
CA LEU A 170 9.28 -3.39 -5.53
C LEU A 170 9.40 -3.61 -7.05
N GLN A 171 8.69 -2.86 -7.88
CA GLN A 171 8.88 -2.89 -9.34
C GLN A 171 10.29 -2.45 -9.71
N TRP A 172 10.79 -1.35 -9.14
CA TRP A 172 12.18 -0.92 -9.34
C TRP A 172 13.18 -1.96 -8.81
N MET A 173 12.96 -2.56 -7.64
CA MET A 173 13.89 -3.56 -7.09
C MET A 173 13.99 -4.84 -7.93
N LYS A 174 12.91 -5.21 -8.63
CA LYS A 174 12.91 -6.36 -9.55
C LYS A 174 13.75 -6.09 -10.81
N ASN A 175 13.85 -4.84 -11.25
CA ASN A 175 14.63 -4.44 -12.42
C ASN A 175 15.21 -3.03 -12.22
N PRO A 176 16.28 -2.87 -11.42
CA PRO A 176 16.76 -1.57 -11.00
C PRO A 176 17.38 -0.79 -12.15
N VAL A 177 16.96 0.47 -12.28
CA VAL A 177 17.51 1.46 -13.22
C VAL A 177 18.15 2.63 -12.46
N LYS A 178 18.98 3.41 -13.15
CA LYS A 178 19.61 4.59 -12.54
C LYS A 178 18.59 5.69 -12.25
N ALA A 179 18.92 6.59 -11.32
CA ALA A 179 18.07 7.74 -10.98
C ALA A 179 17.64 8.57 -12.21
N SER A 180 18.57 8.77 -13.16
CA SER A 180 18.32 9.50 -14.41
C SER A 180 17.30 8.83 -15.34
N GLU A 181 17.04 7.54 -15.14
CA GLU A 181 16.16 6.70 -15.97
C GLU A 181 14.80 6.47 -15.32
N LEU A 182 14.64 6.80 -14.03
CA LEU A 182 13.39 6.60 -13.28
C LEU A 182 12.20 7.34 -13.90
N LYS A 183 12.42 8.58 -14.36
CA LYS A 183 11.38 9.37 -15.05
C LYS A 183 10.83 8.71 -16.32
N ASN A 184 11.58 7.78 -16.93
CA ASN A 184 11.19 7.09 -18.15
C ASN A 184 10.44 5.78 -17.85
N GLN A 185 10.42 5.33 -16.59
CA GLN A 185 9.77 4.09 -16.19
C GLN A 185 8.25 4.28 -16.15
N ASP A 186 7.51 3.45 -16.87
CA ASP A 186 6.05 3.57 -16.95
C ASP A 186 5.39 3.49 -15.57
N TYR A 187 5.89 2.62 -14.69
CA TYR A 187 5.36 2.47 -13.33
C TYR A 187 5.58 3.69 -12.42
N LEU A 188 6.42 4.66 -12.80
CA LEU A 188 6.64 5.92 -12.08
C LEU A 188 5.97 7.13 -12.73
N LYS A 189 5.24 6.94 -13.83
CA LYS A 189 4.49 8.02 -14.47
C LYS A 189 3.18 8.22 -13.73
N CYS A 190 2.87 9.47 -13.37
CA CYS A 190 1.59 9.87 -12.79
C CYS A 190 0.61 10.26 -13.91
N GLN A 191 0.22 9.29 -14.74
CA GLN A 191 -0.77 9.52 -15.79
C GLN A 191 -2.17 9.31 -15.22
N GLN A 192 -3.05 10.29 -15.42
CA GLN A 192 -4.47 10.13 -15.19
C GLN A 192 -5.17 9.89 -16.53
N PRO A 193 -6.26 9.10 -16.55
CA PRO A 193 -7.10 8.98 -17.72
C PRO A 193 -7.68 10.37 -18.07
N VAL A 194 -7.85 10.63 -19.37
CA VAL A 194 -8.57 11.82 -19.84
C VAL A 194 -9.99 11.37 -20.18
N ILE A 195 -10.96 11.79 -19.40
CA ILE A 195 -12.36 11.40 -19.53
C ILE A 195 -13.21 12.68 -19.58
N ASP A 196 -13.96 12.89 -20.66
CA ASP A 196 -14.73 14.13 -20.89
C ASP A 196 -15.94 14.29 -19.95
N LYS A 197 -16.29 13.25 -19.19
CA LYS A 197 -17.45 13.20 -18.31
C LYS A 197 -17.00 12.63 -16.97
N GLU A 198 -17.43 13.28 -15.88
CA GLU A 198 -17.29 12.73 -14.53
C GLU A 198 -17.96 11.35 -14.42
N ILE A 199 -17.18 10.35 -14.03
CA ILE A 199 -17.66 9.03 -13.64
C ILE A 199 -17.27 8.78 -12.19
N CYS A 200 -17.92 7.82 -11.53
CA CYS A 200 -17.57 7.49 -10.15
C CYS A 200 -16.42 6.49 -10.12
N ASN A 201 -15.18 6.96 -10.22
CA ASN A 201 -13.96 6.14 -10.28
C ASN A 201 -12.92 6.54 -9.21
N GLY A 202 -13.19 7.54 -8.38
CA GLY A 202 -12.27 8.04 -7.37
C GLY A 202 -11.25 9.06 -7.89
N LEU A 203 -11.48 9.63 -9.08
CA LEU A 203 -10.67 10.67 -9.70
C LEU A 203 -11.49 11.95 -9.90
N ASP A 204 -10.81 13.07 -10.14
CA ASP A 204 -11.44 14.30 -10.64
C ASP A 204 -11.28 14.29 -12.16
N ASP A 205 -12.22 13.65 -12.85
CA ASP A 205 -12.12 13.41 -14.30
C ASP A 205 -12.30 14.72 -15.08
N ASN A 206 -13.14 15.62 -14.57
CA ASN A 206 -13.50 16.87 -15.23
C ASN A 206 -12.62 18.09 -14.84
N GLY A 207 -11.71 17.93 -13.87
CA GLY A 207 -10.69 18.90 -13.49
C GLY A 207 -11.20 20.09 -12.68
N ASN A 208 -12.32 19.95 -11.97
CA ASN A 208 -12.93 21.03 -11.19
C ASN A 208 -12.45 21.08 -9.71
N ASN A 209 -11.52 20.19 -9.33
CA ASN A 209 -11.02 19.95 -7.97
C ASN A 209 -12.09 19.40 -7.00
N GLN A 210 -13.12 18.74 -7.51
CA GLN A 210 -14.05 17.90 -6.79
C GLN A 210 -13.89 16.48 -7.33
N VAL A 211 -13.87 15.50 -6.43
CA VAL A 211 -13.76 14.08 -6.81
C VAL A 211 -15.14 13.46 -6.70
N ASP A 212 -15.61 12.85 -7.78
CA ASP A 212 -16.88 12.12 -7.85
C ASP A 212 -18.08 12.94 -7.31
N GLU A 213 -18.17 14.25 -7.60
CA GLU A 213 -19.20 15.11 -7.03
C GLU A 213 -20.61 14.62 -7.37
N GLU A 214 -21.46 14.49 -6.35
CA GLU A 214 -22.84 13.97 -6.48
C GLU A 214 -22.95 12.53 -7.03
N LEU A 215 -21.82 11.87 -7.31
CA LEU A 215 -21.81 10.52 -7.88
C LEU A 215 -21.66 9.43 -6.83
N THR A 216 -21.22 9.71 -5.60
CA THR A 216 -21.05 8.66 -4.57
C THR A 216 -22.35 8.27 -3.87
N ASN A 217 -22.53 6.98 -3.60
CA ASN A 217 -23.53 6.49 -2.66
C ASN A 217 -23.03 6.69 -1.22
N ASN A 218 -23.91 7.12 -0.32
CA ASN A 218 -23.64 7.20 1.12
C ASN A 218 -24.32 6.06 1.85
N CYS A 219 -23.52 5.12 2.37
CA CYS A 219 -24.00 3.98 3.12
C CYS A 219 -23.98 4.31 4.61
N ASN A 220 -25.12 4.17 5.28
CA ASN A 220 -25.28 4.49 6.69
C ASN A 220 -25.93 3.32 7.43
N PHE A 221 -25.25 2.83 8.46
CA PHE A 221 -25.67 1.71 9.31
C PHE A 221 -25.79 2.13 10.78
N GLY A 222 -26.08 3.40 11.04
CA GLY A 222 -26.19 3.98 12.38
C GLY A 222 -24.84 4.42 12.92
N THR A 223 -24.02 3.49 13.40
CA THR A 223 -22.70 3.80 14.00
C THR A 223 -21.56 3.82 12.99
N THR A 224 -21.78 3.26 11.80
CA THR A 224 -20.78 3.19 10.73
C THR A 224 -21.37 3.77 9.46
N THR A 225 -20.58 4.61 8.79
CA THR A 225 -20.92 5.17 7.49
C THR A 225 -19.71 5.15 6.57
N PHE A 226 -19.93 4.95 5.28
CA PHE A 226 -18.91 5.10 4.26
C PHE A 226 -19.54 5.55 2.95
N LYS A 227 -18.71 6.19 2.11
CA LYS A 227 -19.07 6.51 0.73
C LYS A 227 -18.50 5.47 -0.21
N THR A 228 -19.20 5.21 -1.31
CA THR A 228 -18.76 4.26 -2.33
C THR A 228 -19.33 4.63 -3.70
N CYS A 229 -18.59 4.33 -4.76
CA CYS A 229 -19.09 4.39 -6.13
C CYS A 229 -20.00 3.21 -6.52
N PHE A 230 -20.15 2.22 -5.64
CA PHE A 230 -20.91 0.99 -5.88
C PHE A 230 -22.19 0.94 -5.03
N ASN A 231 -22.93 -0.17 -5.08
CA ASN A 231 -24.12 -0.31 -4.25
C ASN A 231 -23.75 -0.37 -2.77
N CYS A 232 -24.55 0.28 -1.92
CA CYS A 232 -24.48 0.01 -0.50
C CYS A 232 -24.88 -1.44 -0.21
N PRO A 233 -24.23 -2.10 0.76
CA PRO A 233 -24.72 -3.39 1.24
C PRO A 233 -26.02 -3.21 2.03
N SER A 234 -26.84 -4.25 2.06
CA SER A 234 -28.10 -4.30 2.81
C SER A 234 -27.89 -4.30 4.33
N THR A 235 -26.71 -4.68 4.79
CA THR A 235 -26.29 -4.64 6.21
C THR A 235 -24.85 -4.15 6.30
N ALA A 236 -24.42 -3.69 7.48
CA ALA A 236 -23.03 -3.34 7.70
C ALA A 236 -22.11 -4.56 7.41
N PRO A 237 -21.01 -4.39 6.64
CA PRO A 237 -20.01 -5.43 6.48
C PRO A 237 -19.41 -5.86 7.82
N THR A 238 -19.12 -7.15 7.96
CA THR A 238 -18.47 -7.72 9.14
C THR A 238 -17.32 -8.63 8.74
N LEU A 239 -16.52 -9.10 9.71
CA LEU A 239 -15.48 -10.10 9.44
C LEU A 239 -16.04 -11.42 8.89
N SER A 240 -17.23 -11.83 9.35
CA SER A 240 -17.89 -13.06 8.87
C SER A 240 -18.61 -12.86 7.53
N THR A 241 -19.13 -11.66 7.27
CA THR A 241 -19.84 -11.30 6.04
C THR A 241 -19.26 -9.99 5.49
N PRO A 242 -18.07 -10.03 4.86
CA PRO A 242 -17.38 -8.82 4.41
C PRO A 242 -18.03 -8.18 3.17
N VAL A 243 -18.84 -8.93 2.42
CA VAL A 243 -19.59 -8.43 1.27
C VAL A 243 -21.05 -8.89 1.37
N PRO A 244 -21.87 -8.26 2.23
CA PRO A 244 -23.30 -8.59 2.31
C PRO A 244 -24.01 -8.32 0.97
N PRO A 245 -25.21 -8.89 0.76
CA PRO A 245 -26.00 -8.62 -0.43
C PRO A 245 -26.26 -7.12 -0.63
N SER A 246 -26.28 -6.67 -1.88
CA SER A 246 -26.58 -5.29 -2.25
C SER A 246 -27.97 -4.84 -1.76
N SER A 247 -28.09 -3.57 -1.35
CA SER A 247 -29.38 -2.95 -1.04
C SER A 247 -30.20 -2.62 -2.29
N ALA A 248 -29.53 -2.44 -3.44
CA ALA A 248 -30.16 -2.23 -4.74
C ALA A 248 -30.18 -3.52 -5.57
N LYS A 249 -31.25 -3.74 -6.34
CA LYS A 249 -31.38 -4.92 -7.21
C LYS A 249 -30.97 -4.55 -8.63
N ASN A 250 -30.32 -5.48 -9.34
CA ASN A 250 -29.99 -5.27 -10.75
C ASN A 250 -31.26 -4.97 -11.56
N GLY A 251 -31.21 -3.95 -12.42
CA GLY A 251 -32.33 -3.47 -13.22
C GLY A 251 -33.23 -2.44 -12.53
N THR A 252 -32.96 -2.05 -11.28
CA THR A 252 -33.67 -0.93 -10.64
C THR A 252 -32.93 0.38 -10.84
N SER A 253 -33.67 1.50 -10.86
CA SER A 253 -33.06 2.84 -10.85
C SER A 253 -32.09 2.99 -9.67
N GLY A 254 -30.92 3.58 -9.92
CA GLY A 254 -29.86 3.76 -8.93
C GLY A 254 -29.00 2.52 -8.65
N TYR A 255 -29.23 1.39 -9.33
CA TYR A 255 -28.33 0.24 -9.27
C TYR A 255 -26.98 0.59 -9.90
N ARG A 256 -25.91 0.13 -9.27
CA ARG A 256 -24.53 0.31 -9.73
C ARG A 256 -23.88 -1.04 -10.03
N TYR A 257 -23.07 -1.08 -11.07
CA TYR A 257 -22.45 -2.30 -11.54
C TYR A 257 -21.11 -2.53 -10.85
N PRO A 258 -20.84 -3.76 -10.38
CA PRO A 258 -19.55 -4.08 -9.77
C PRO A 258 -18.42 -3.91 -10.78
N LEU A 259 -17.22 -3.62 -10.29
CA LEU A 259 -16.01 -3.57 -11.09
C LEU A 259 -15.76 -4.95 -11.75
N PRO A 260 -15.68 -5.04 -13.08
CA PRO A 260 -15.40 -6.31 -13.76
C PRO A 260 -13.90 -6.62 -13.78
N ASP A 261 -13.54 -7.89 -13.96
CA ASP A 261 -12.13 -8.34 -13.98
C ASP A 261 -11.37 -7.91 -15.25
N ASN A 262 -12.01 -7.24 -16.21
CA ASN A 262 -11.44 -6.83 -17.49
C ASN A 262 -11.48 -5.31 -17.73
N CYS A 263 -11.72 -4.51 -16.69
CA CYS A 263 -11.64 -3.06 -16.74
C CYS A 263 -10.94 -2.56 -15.49
N ASP A 264 -10.06 -1.57 -15.65
CA ASP A 264 -9.49 -0.87 -14.52
C ASP A 264 -10.50 0.17 -14.00
N THR A 265 -10.45 0.44 -12.71
CA THR A 265 -11.39 1.37 -12.05
C THR A 265 -11.28 2.77 -12.61
N GLU A 266 -10.05 3.20 -12.94
CA GLU A 266 -9.81 4.50 -13.55
C GLU A 266 -10.63 4.70 -14.86
N TRP A 267 -11.07 3.61 -15.50
CA TRP A 267 -11.89 3.63 -16.72
C TRP A 267 -13.32 3.09 -16.55
N TRP A 268 -13.71 2.63 -15.36
CA TRP A 268 -14.99 1.95 -15.15
C TRP A 268 -16.09 2.91 -14.70
N ASP A 269 -17.15 3.06 -15.49
CA ASP A 269 -18.38 3.77 -15.08
C ASP A 269 -19.37 2.78 -14.41
N PRO A 270 -19.46 2.76 -13.08
CA PRO A 270 -20.36 1.85 -12.36
C PRO A 270 -21.84 2.25 -12.50
N ILE A 271 -22.16 3.46 -12.96
CA ILE A 271 -23.54 3.91 -13.20
C ILE A 271 -23.96 3.50 -14.62
N GLY A 272 -23.08 3.73 -15.59
CA GLY A 272 -23.30 3.43 -17.01
C GLY A 272 -23.08 1.97 -17.41
N ASN A 273 -22.49 1.14 -16.54
CA ASN A 273 -22.07 -0.23 -16.84
C ASN A 273 -21.11 -0.30 -18.03
N GLN A 274 -20.13 0.60 -18.08
CA GLN A 274 -19.29 0.78 -19.25
C GLN A 274 -17.82 0.91 -18.85
N CYS A 275 -16.95 0.19 -19.56
CA CYS A 275 -15.52 0.45 -19.55
C CYS A 275 -15.22 1.50 -20.62
N LEU A 276 -14.66 2.64 -20.23
CA LEU A 276 -14.30 3.74 -21.11
C LEU A 276 -12.93 3.55 -21.78
N CYS A 277 -12.14 2.57 -21.35
CA CYS A 277 -10.92 2.18 -22.04
C CYS A 277 -11.26 1.54 -23.40
N THR A 278 -10.86 2.20 -24.48
CA THR A 278 -11.09 1.75 -25.87
C THR A 278 -9.83 1.33 -26.61
N SER A 279 -8.65 1.47 -25.99
CA SER A 279 -7.36 1.19 -26.62
C SER A 279 -6.60 0.10 -25.88
N SER A 280 -5.64 -0.56 -26.55
CA SER A 280 -4.82 -1.59 -25.93
C SER A 280 -3.90 -1.07 -24.82
N THR A 281 -3.64 0.24 -24.75
CA THR A 281 -2.73 0.83 -23.76
C THR A 281 -3.34 0.97 -22.37
N CYS A 282 -4.67 0.97 -22.27
CA CYS A 282 -5.40 1.03 -21.00
C CYS A 282 -6.11 -0.29 -20.66
N GLN A 283 -6.01 -1.30 -21.53
CA GLN A 283 -6.66 -2.58 -21.29
C GLN A 283 -6.10 -3.23 -20.03
N TYR A 284 -7.00 -3.62 -19.14
CA TYR A 284 -6.67 -4.26 -17.89
C TYR A 284 -7.28 -5.66 -17.83
N LYS A 285 -6.53 -6.58 -17.23
CA LYS A 285 -7.02 -7.90 -16.86
C LYS A 285 -6.56 -8.18 -15.44
N ASP A 286 -7.52 -8.45 -14.56
CA ASP A 286 -7.21 -8.79 -13.19
C ASP A 286 -6.39 -10.09 -13.14
N THR A 287 -5.29 -10.04 -12.38
CA THR A 287 -4.35 -11.14 -12.22
C THR A 287 -4.56 -11.90 -10.92
N ALA A 288 -5.50 -11.48 -10.07
CA ALA A 288 -5.83 -12.20 -8.85
C ALA A 288 -6.36 -13.59 -9.18
N VAL A 289 -5.80 -14.59 -8.52
CA VAL A 289 -6.29 -15.97 -8.61
C VAL A 289 -7.34 -16.15 -7.52
N PRO A 290 -8.55 -16.64 -7.83
CA PRO A 290 -9.54 -16.95 -6.81
C PRO A 290 -8.97 -17.94 -5.81
N VAL A 291 -9.00 -17.59 -4.52
CA VAL A 291 -8.68 -18.55 -3.46
C VAL A 291 -9.87 -19.49 -3.35
N SER A 292 -9.73 -20.73 -3.82
CA SER A 292 -10.77 -21.74 -3.65
C SER A 292 -10.97 -21.98 -2.16
N SER A 293 -12.04 -21.45 -1.59
CA SER A 293 -12.48 -21.75 -0.23
C SER A 293 -13.15 -23.12 -0.19
N SER A 294 -12.42 -24.18 -0.54
CA SER A 294 -12.83 -25.53 -0.20
C SER A 294 -12.54 -25.73 1.29
N GLY A 295 -13.51 -25.39 2.13
CA GLY A 295 -13.48 -25.75 3.54
C GLY A 295 -13.30 -27.25 3.69
N LYS A 296 -12.19 -27.65 4.33
CA LYS A 296 -11.97 -28.88 5.09
C LYS A 296 -10.56 -28.81 5.67
N ASP A 297 -10.46 -28.30 6.89
CA ASP A 297 -9.39 -28.72 7.80
C ASP A 297 -9.60 -30.22 8.07
N GLY A 298 -8.72 -31.05 7.52
CA GLY A 298 -8.80 -32.50 7.62
C GLY A 298 -7.42 -33.12 7.39
N ALA A 299 -6.93 -33.80 8.41
CA ALA A 299 -5.61 -34.39 8.51
C ALA A 299 -5.31 -35.51 7.50
N ASN A 300 -4.00 -35.70 7.27
CA ASN A 300 -3.27 -36.86 6.75
C ASN A 300 -3.45 -37.29 5.28
N GLY A 301 -2.30 -37.43 4.61
CA GLY A 301 -2.17 -38.18 3.35
C GLY A 301 -0.85 -37.90 2.64
N ASP A 302 0.15 -38.71 2.96
CA ASP A 302 1.50 -38.78 2.41
C ASP A 302 1.54 -39.05 0.89
N GLY A 303 2.65 -38.66 0.21
CA GLY A 303 2.97 -39.15 -1.15
C GLY A 303 3.56 -38.14 -2.15
N THR A 304 4.90 -38.07 -2.18
CA THR A 304 5.84 -38.03 -3.36
C THR A 304 5.46 -37.34 -4.68
N SER A 305 6.31 -36.69 -5.48
CA SER A 305 7.70 -36.19 -5.45
C SER A 305 7.99 -35.58 -6.83
N SER A 306 8.91 -34.60 -6.92
CA SER A 306 9.66 -34.12 -8.11
C SER A 306 8.87 -33.36 -9.21
N ALA A 307 9.38 -32.32 -9.87
CA ALA A 307 10.76 -31.95 -10.15
C ALA A 307 10.98 -30.42 -10.09
N ALA A 308 12.10 -30.05 -9.46
CA ALA A 308 12.71 -28.74 -9.53
C ALA A 308 13.52 -28.61 -10.83
N GLY A 309 13.31 -27.53 -11.58
CA GLY A 309 14.20 -27.08 -12.65
C GLY A 309 14.86 -25.77 -12.21
N GLY A 310 16.09 -25.85 -11.74
CA GLY A 310 16.88 -24.70 -11.32
C GLY A 310 17.45 -23.93 -12.50
N ILE A 311 17.55 -22.61 -12.35
CA ILE A 311 18.52 -21.79 -13.06
C ILE A 311 19.12 -20.83 -12.02
N MET A 312 20.30 -21.18 -11.51
CA MET A 312 21.24 -20.21 -10.97
C MET A 312 22.03 -19.62 -12.14
N ASN A 313 22.20 -18.30 -12.15
CA ASN A 313 23.52 -17.69 -12.36
C ASN A 313 23.52 -16.19 -12.02
N THR A 314 24.25 -15.89 -10.95
CA THR A 314 25.31 -14.87 -10.85
C THR A 314 25.09 -13.49 -11.50
N VAL A 315 24.91 -12.47 -10.65
CA VAL A 315 25.26 -11.07 -11.00
C VAL A 315 26.31 -10.57 -10.01
N LYS A 316 27.50 -10.27 -10.54
CA LYS A 316 28.60 -9.57 -9.87
C LYS A 316 28.47 -8.07 -10.15
N ASP A 317 28.64 -7.29 -9.09
CA ASP A 317 29.07 -5.89 -8.99
C ASP A 317 28.97 -4.99 -10.23
N LYS A 318 28.02 -4.03 -10.17
CA LYS A 318 28.25 -2.62 -10.53
C LYS A 318 27.35 -1.73 -9.67
N VAL A 319 27.92 -1.16 -8.60
CA VAL A 319 27.32 -0.04 -7.87
C VAL A 319 27.84 1.23 -8.53
N ASP A 320 26.98 1.96 -9.22
CA ASP A 320 27.21 3.38 -9.51
C ASP A 320 25.86 4.11 -9.66
N THR A 321 25.67 5.10 -8.79
CA THR A 321 24.53 6.04 -8.67
C THR A 321 23.15 5.40 -8.40
N ALA A 322 22.90 5.05 -7.14
CA ALA A 322 21.59 4.62 -6.65
C ALA A 322 20.67 5.82 -6.38
N ALA A 323 19.44 5.76 -6.89
CA ALA A 323 18.36 6.70 -6.59
C ALA A 323 17.83 6.48 -5.16
N TYR A 324 17.28 7.54 -4.56
CA TYR A 324 16.61 7.47 -3.27
C TYR A 324 15.10 7.39 -3.45
N LEU A 325 14.45 6.42 -2.81
CA LEU A 325 13.00 6.26 -2.80
C LEU A 325 12.45 6.59 -1.40
N ALA A 326 11.71 7.67 -1.27
CA ALA A 326 10.85 7.95 -0.13
C ALA A 326 9.51 7.23 -0.32
N ILE A 327 9.12 6.39 0.62
CA ILE A 327 7.87 5.63 0.52
C ILE A 327 6.76 6.42 1.21
N ALA A 328 5.74 6.81 0.46
CA ALA A 328 4.45 7.20 1.01
C ALA A 328 3.54 5.96 1.01
N THR A 329 3.33 5.35 2.17
CA THR A 329 2.25 4.35 2.29
C THR A 329 0.93 5.10 2.40
N SER A 330 0.02 4.76 1.49
CA SER A 330 -1.34 5.29 1.37
C SER A 330 -2.04 5.47 2.73
N ILE A 331 -2.54 6.68 2.94
CA ILE A 331 -3.42 7.10 4.01
C ILE A 331 -4.73 6.31 3.88
N TYR A 332 -4.92 5.29 4.71
CA TYR A 332 -6.25 4.71 4.94
C TYR A 332 -6.56 4.81 6.43
N ALA A 333 -7.52 5.68 6.73
CA ALA A 333 -8.18 5.69 8.03
C ALA A 333 -8.92 4.36 8.20
N TRP A 334 -8.68 3.70 9.32
CA TRP A 334 -9.59 2.68 9.82
C TRP A 334 -10.89 3.40 10.21
N LEU A 335 -11.99 3.01 9.54
CA LEU A 335 -13.35 3.21 10.04
C LEU A 335 -13.75 2.01 10.90
#